data_AF-A0A6J7NXB2-F1
#
_entry.id   AF-A0A6J7NXB2-F1
#
_cell.length_a   1.000
_cell.length_b   1.000
_cell.length_c   1.000
_cell.angle_alpha   90.00
_cell.angle_beta   90.00
_cell.angle_gamma   90.00
#
_symmetry.space_group_name_H-M   'P 1'
#
loop_
_entity.id
_entity.type
_entity.pdbx_description
1 polymer ?
#
loop_
_entity_poly.entity_id
_entity_poly.type
_entity_poly.pdbx_seq_one_letter_code
_entity_poly.pdbx_strand_id
1 'polypeptide(L)' 'MNPVDHPHGGGEGKTSGGRHPVTPWGQPEGRTRKKKASDSLIVRRRKSNKNR' A
#
# COMPACT_ATOMS: atom_id res chain seq x y z
N MET A 1 17.29 -2.08 -3.04
CA MET A 1 16.82 -3.31 -3.71
C MET A 1 17.13 -3.20 -5.18
N ASN A 2 17.36 -4.32 -5.86
CA ASN A 2 17.57 -4.29 -7.30
C ASN A 2 16.21 -4.19 -8.02
N PRO A 3 16.17 -3.73 -9.28
CA PRO A 3 14.93 -3.64 -10.06
C PRO A 3 14.13 -4.96 -10.16
N VAL A 4 14.81 -6.10 -10.10
CA VAL A 4 14.18 -7.43 -10.14
C VAL A 4 13.47 -7.80 -8.82
N ASP A 5 13.95 -7.28 -7.70
CA ASP A 5 13.46 -7.67 -6.37
C ASP A 5 12.28 -6.83 -5.90
N HIS A 6 12.24 -5.56 -6.29
CA HIS A 6 11.21 -4.62 -5.84
C HIS A 6 10.88 -3.61 -6.92
N PRO A 7 9.61 -3.19 -7.03
CA PRO A 7 9.22 -2.19 -8.01
C PRO A 7 9.84 -0.79 -7.77
N HIS A 8 10.47 -0.56 -6.61
CA HIS A 8 11.26 0.67 -6.29
C HIS A 8 12.77 0.46 -6.42
N GLY A 9 13.20 -0.74 -6.78
CA GLY A 9 14.61 -1.07 -6.88
C GLY A 9 15.27 -0.41 -8.10
N GLY A 10 16.57 -0.15 -7.98
CA GLY A 10 17.37 0.49 -9.02
C GLY A 10 17.65 1.97 -8.81
N GLY A 11 18.33 2.53 -9.81
CA GLY A 11 18.91 3.88 -9.78
C GLY A 11 20.30 3.91 -9.16
N GLU A 12 21.05 4.94 -9.51
CA GLU A 12 22.37 5.20 -8.94
C GLU A 12 22.22 5.89 -7.57
N GLY A 13 22.89 5.39 -6.54
CA GLY A 13 22.79 5.94 -5.19
C GLY A 13 21.41 5.74 -4.54
N LYS A 14 20.93 6.75 -3.82
CA LYS A 14 19.61 6.71 -3.15
C LYS A 14 18.56 7.35 -4.05
N THR A 15 17.52 6.60 -4.38
CA THR A 15 16.38 7.09 -5.16
C THR A 15 15.09 6.98 -4.37
N SER A 16 14.11 7.82 -4.71
CA SER A 16 12.73 7.73 -4.18
C SER A 16 11.89 6.65 -4.88
N GLY A 17 12.52 5.78 -5.70
CA GLY A 17 11.85 4.71 -6.45
C GLY A 17 11.12 5.16 -7.72
N GLY A 18 11.02 6.46 -8.02
CA GLY A 18 10.53 6.98 -9.31
C GLY A 18 9.05 6.71 -9.63
N ARG A 19 8.26 6.22 -8.66
CA ARG A 19 6.85 5.86 -8.81
C ARG A 19 6.11 5.99 -7.48
N HIS A 20 4.78 5.90 -7.51
CA HIS A 20 3.98 5.83 -6.29
C HIS A 20 4.38 4.63 -5.40
N PRO A 21 4.27 4.76 -4.06
CA PRO A 21 4.57 3.67 -3.15
C PRO A 21 3.75 2.41 -3.43
N VAL A 22 4.42 1.26 -3.47
CA VAL A 22 3.81 -0.04 -3.70
C VAL A 22 4.48 -1.11 -2.84
N THR A 23 3.81 -2.25 -2.67
CA THR A 23 4.38 -3.45 -2.07
C THR A 23 5.43 -4.09 -3.00
N PRO A 24 6.21 -5.09 -2.53
CA PRO A 24 7.16 -5.83 -3.37
C PRO A 24 6.52 -6.52 -4.58
N TRP A 25 5.22 -6.78 -4.53
CA TRP A 25 4.45 -7.39 -5.63
C TRP A 25 3.69 -6.35 -6.46
N GLY A 26 3.94 -5.06 -6.24
CA GLY A 26 3.34 -3.98 -7.02
C GLY A 26 1.92 -3.58 -6.60
N GLN A 27 1.40 -4.08 -5.47
CA GLN A 27 0.09 -3.64 -4.98
C GLN A 27 0.20 -2.19 -4.45
N PRO A 28 -0.64 -1.25 -4.93
CA PRO A 28 -0.62 0.13 -4.45
C PRO A 28 -1.15 0.23 -3.02
N GLU A 29 -0.74 1.29 -2.33
CA GLU A 29 -1.30 1.64 -1.02
C GLU A 29 -2.80 1.92 -1.12
N GLY A 30 -3.58 1.40 -0.18
CA GLY A 30 -5.02 1.64 -0.12
C GLY A 30 -5.77 0.66 0.77
N ARG A 31 -7.10 0.80 0.80
CA ARG A 31 -7.96 -0.12 1.54
C ARG A 31 -8.08 -1.45 0.80
N THR A 32 -7.52 -2.52 1.40
CA THR A 32 -7.47 -3.87 0.80
C THR A 32 -8.73 -4.72 1.02
N ARG A 33 -9.64 -4.30 1.92
CA ARG A 33 -10.87 -5.06 2.23
C ARG A 33 -11.88 -4.96 1.07
N LYS A 34 -12.17 -6.11 0.45
CA LYS A 34 -13.26 -6.30 -0.53
C LYS A 34 -14.61 -6.43 0.16
N LYS A 35 -15.70 -6.32 -0.63
CA LYS A 35 -17.08 -6.53 -0.16
C LYS A 35 -17.24 -7.94 0.41
N LYS A 36 -17.75 -8.06 1.63
CA LYS A 36 -18.05 -9.34 2.30
C LYS A 36 -19.45 -9.30 2.90
N ALA A 37 -20.11 -10.44 3.05
CA ALA A 37 -21.43 -10.53 3.69
C ALA A 37 -21.41 -9.94 5.12
N SER A 38 -20.31 -10.12 5.85
CA SER A 38 -20.12 -9.54 7.18
C SER A 38 -20.03 -8.02 7.22
N ASP A 39 -19.96 -7.33 6.07
CA ASP A 39 -19.98 -5.86 6.02
C ASP A 39 -21.33 -5.30 6.52
N SER A 40 -22.42 -6.07 6.45
CA SER A 40 -23.74 -5.68 6.97
C SER A 40 -23.76 -5.53 8.50
N LEU A 41 -22.88 -6.27 9.20
CA LEU A 41 -22.78 -6.25 10.65
C LEU A 41 -21.84 -5.14 11.17
N ILE A 42 -21.20 -4.38 10.28
CA ILE A 42 -20.24 -3.34 10.67
C ILE A 42 -20.98 -2.04 10.97
N VAL A 43 -21.10 -1.70 12.26
CA VAL A 43 -21.69 -0.43 12.72
C VAL A 43 -20.78 0.76 12.40
N ARG A 44 -19.46 0.63 12.58
CA ARG A 44 -18.50 1.71 12.28
C ARG A 44 -17.11 1.17 11.90
N ARG A 45 -16.43 1.87 10.99
CA ARG A 45 -15.03 1.58 10.61
C ARG A 45 -14.02 2.25 11.54
N ARG A 46 -12.81 1.69 11.58
CA ARG A 46 -11.67 2.32 12.28
C ARG A 46 -11.32 3.66 11.62
N LYS A 47 -11.02 4.68 12.43
CA LYS A 47 -10.44 5.95 11.95
C LYS A 47 -8.94 5.73 11.76
N SER A 48 -8.41 6.00 10.58
CA SER A 48 -6.99 5.79 10.25
C SER A 48 -6.07 6.93 10.70
N ASN A 49 -6.62 8.10 11.05
CA ASN A 49 -5.89 9.24 11.59
C ASN A 49 -6.70 9.82 12.75
N LYS A 50 -6.33 9.51 14.00
CA LYS A 50 -6.94 10.15 15.18
C LYS A 50 -6.08 11.31 15.72
N ASN A 51 -4.82 11.38 15.31
CA ASN A 51 -3.81 12.34 15.77
C ASN A 51 -3.15 13.12 14.61
N ARG A 52 -3.81 13.19 13.44
CA ARG A 52 -3.55 14.16 12.37
C ARG A 52 -4.85 14.93 12.16
#